data_AF-A0A3N7GWU2-F1
#
_entry.id   AF-A0A3N7GWU2-F1
#
_cell.length_a   1.000
_cell.length_b   1.000
_cell.length_c   1.000
_cell.angle_alpha   90.00
_cell.angle_beta   90.00
_cell.angle_gamma   90.00
#
_symmetry.space_group_name_H-M   'P 1'
#
loop_
_entity.id
_entity.type
_entity.pdbx_description
1 polymer ?
#
loop_
_entity_poly.entity_id
_entity_poly.type
_entity_poly.pdbx_seq_one_letter_code
_entity_poly.pdbx_strand_id
1 'polypeptide(L)' 'MRVLLFSATIDLYETVPQARHRLLEAHRAILAEIEKGDSAEARRWMARHIEDFRRGYEVAGYDLRAPIPIDPRTQDHFG' A
#
# COMPACT_ATOMS: atom_id res chain seq x y z
N MET A 1 -19.82 -1.91 8.71
CA MET A 1 -18.82 -2.81 8.09
C MET A 1 -18.04 -2.08 7.00
N ARG A 2 -16.81 -1.61 7.29
CA ARG A 2 -15.69 -1.33 6.35
C ARG A 2 -14.58 -0.55 7.08
N VAL A 3 -13.80 -1.25 7.93
CA VAL A 3 -12.54 -0.69 8.50
C VAL A 3 -11.31 -1.45 7.98
N LEU A 4 -11.48 -2.40 7.06
CA LEU A 4 -10.35 -2.95 6.28
C LEU A 4 -9.87 -2.00 5.16
N LEU A 5 -10.48 -0.81 5.07
CA LEU A 5 -10.11 0.27 4.16
C LEU A 5 -9.92 1.59 4.92
N PHE A 6 -9.57 1.56 6.22
CA PHE A 6 -8.84 2.71 6.75
C PHE A 6 -7.47 2.64 6.07
N SER A 7 -7.33 3.39 4.97
CA SER A 7 -6.23 3.16 4.05
C SER A 7 -4.93 3.40 4.80
N ALA A 8 -4.15 2.33 4.99
CA ALA A 8 -2.81 2.38 5.59
C ALA A 8 -1.93 3.50 4.96
N THR A 9 -2.34 3.94 3.78
CA THR A 9 -1.66 4.91 2.95
C THR A 9 -2.01 6.38 3.22
N ILE A 10 -3.05 6.73 4.01
CA ILE A 10 -3.44 8.16 4.18
C ILE A 10 -2.28 8.95 4.77
N ASP A 11 -1.79 8.53 5.93
CA ASP A 11 -0.69 9.21 6.63
C ASP A 11 0.62 9.12 5.84
N LEU A 12 0.85 7.98 5.18
CA LEU A 12 1.99 7.80 4.27
C LEU A 12 1.98 8.82 3.14
N TYR A 13 0.80 9.09 2.56
CA TYR A 13 0.65 9.99 1.43
C TYR A 13 0.70 11.47 1.79
N GLU A 14 0.54 11.81 3.06
CA GLU A 14 0.83 13.15 3.59
C GLU A 14 2.34 13.31 3.83
N THR A 15 2.96 12.29 4.43
CA THR A 15 4.39 12.30 4.81
C THR A 15 5.32 12.14 3.61
N VAL A 16 4.89 11.37 2.60
CA VAL A 16 5.66 11.04 1.39
C VAL A 16 4.81 11.34 0.15
N PRO A 17 4.67 12.62 -0.25
CA PRO A 17 3.74 13.03 -1.31
C PRO A 17 3.95 12.30 -2.64
N GLN A 18 5.20 11.95 -2.97
CA GLN A 18 5.56 11.21 -4.19
C GLN A 18 5.01 9.77 -4.22
N ALA A 19 4.65 9.18 -3.07
CA ALA A 19 4.14 7.82 -3.00
C ALA A 19 2.82 7.65 -3.79
N ARG A 20 1.98 8.69 -3.83
CA ARG A 20 0.74 8.69 -4.63
C ARG A 20 1.00 8.52 -6.12
N HIS A 21 2.04 9.20 -6.62
CA HIS A 21 2.41 9.15 -8.03
C HIS A 21 2.96 7.76 -8.38
N ARG A 22 3.91 7.26 -7.58
CA ARG A 22 4.51 5.93 -7.74
C ARG A 22 3.47 4.81 -7.73
N LEU A 23 2.47 4.89 -6.84
CA LEU A 23 1.35 3.94 -6.80
C LEU A 23 0.61 3.90 -8.14
N LEU A 24 0.23 5.07 -8.66
CA LEU A 24 -0.52 5.17 -9.90
C LEU A 24 0.28 4.66 -11.09
N GLU A 25 1.59 4.98 -11.15
CA GLU A 25 2.49 4.47 -12.17
C GLU A 25 2.59 2.94 -12.13
N ALA A 26 2.79 2.37 -10.95
CA ALA A 26 2.90 0.93 -10.78
C ALA A 26 1.62 0.20 -11.23
N HIS A 27 0.45 0.67 -10.80
CA HIS A 27 -0.82 0.08 -11.21
C HIS A 27 -1.07 0.18 -12.72
N ARG A 28 -0.75 1.32 -13.34
CA ARG A 28 -0.85 1.46 -14.81
C ARG A 28 0.04 0.47 -15.53
N ALA A 29 1.28 0.30 -15.07
CA ALA A 29 2.20 -0.62 -15.69
C ALA A 29 1.78 -2.09 -15.50
N ILE A 30 1.33 -2.48 -14.30
CA ILE A 30 0.81 -3.83 -14.03
C ILE A 30 -0.36 -4.14 -14.97
N LEU A 31 -1.32 -3.23 -15.09
CA LEU A 31 -2.48 -3.40 -15.97
C LEU A 31 -2.03 -3.56 -17.43
N ALA A 32 -1.14 -2.69 -17.92
CA ALA A 32 -0.65 -2.73 -19.28
C ALA A 32 0.04 -4.07 -19.63
N GLU A 33 0.80 -4.65 -18.70
CA GLU A 33 1.45 -5.95 -18.93
C GLU A 33 0.47 -7.13 -18.84
N ILE A 34 -0.54 -7.04 -17.98
CA ILE A 34 -1.64 -8.02 -17.94
C ILE A 34 -2.41 -8.00 -19.27
N GLU A 35 -2.73 -6.83 -19.81
CA GLU A 35 -3.43 -6.69 -21.10
C GLU A 35 -2.63 -7.25 -22.26
N LYS A 36 -1.29 -7.17 -22.21
CA LYS A 36 -0.38 -7.80 -23.18
C LYS A 36 -0.22 -9.32 -22.99
N GLY A 37 -0.65 -9.85 -21.84
CA GLY A 37 -0.41 -11.25 -21.46
C GLY A 37 1.02 -11.53 -20.96
N ASP A 38 1.83 -10.50 -20.67
CA ASP A 38 3.18 -10.65 -20.13
C ASP A 38 3.14 -10.79 -18.60
N SER A 39 2.81 -12.00 -18.15
CA SER A 39 2.78 -12.33 -16.72
C SER A 39 4.12 -12.11 -16.01
N ALA A 40 5.24 -12.22 -16.72
CA ALA A 40 6.56 -12.06 -16.13
C ALA A 40 6.85 -10.58 -15.82
N GLU A 41 6.55 -9.67 -16.75
CA GLU A 41 6.70 -8.22 -16.52
C GLU A 41 5.66 -7.70 -15.53
N ALA A 42 4.42 -8.18 -15.57
CA ALA A 42 3.41 -7.85 -14.56
C ALA A 42 3.90 -8.22 -13.15
N ARG A 43 4.50 -9.41 -12.99
CA ARG A 43 5.11 -9.83 -11.71
C ARG A 43 6.29 -8.94 -11.29
N ARG A 44 7.13 -8.52 -12.24
CA ARG A 44 8.24 -7.59 -11.96
C ARG A 44 7.72 -6.23 -11.46
N TRP A 45 6.67 -5.69 -12.08
CA TRP A 45 6.04 -4.46 -11.61
C TRP A 45 5.39 -4.59 -10.24
N MET A 46 4.73 -5.72 -9.97
CA MET A 46 4.16 -5.98 -8.64
C MET A 46 5.24 -6.05 -7.56
N ALA A 47 6.37 -6.72 -7.82
CA ALA A 47 7.49 -6.78 -6.88
C ALA A 47 8.05 -5.38 -6.60
N ARG A 48 8.23 -4.55 -7.64
CA ARG A 48 8.64 -3.14 -7.49
C ARG A 48 7.62 -2.34 -6.68
N HIS A 49 6.33 -2.52 -6.94
CA HIS A 49 5.26 -1.84 -6.22
C HIS A 49 5.30 -2.10 -4.70
N ILE A 50 5.46 -3.37 -4.30
CA ILE A 50 5.53 -3.77 -2.89
C ILE A 50 6.77 -3.17 -2.23
N GLU A 51 7.91 -3.18 -2.91
CA GLU A 51 9.15 -2.62 -2.38
C GLU A 51 9.08 -1.09 -2.24
N ASP A 52 8.49 -0.38 -3.20
CA ASP A 52 8.25 1.06 -3.11
C ASP A 52 7.30 1.41 -1.97
N PHE A 53 6.27 0.58 -1.75
CA PHE A 53 5.36 0.76 -0.62
C PHE A 53 6.09 0.61 0.71
N ARG A 54 6.92 -0.43 0.87
CA ARG A 54 7.77 -0.65 2.05
C ARG A 54 8.71 0.54 2.29
N ARG A 55 9.41 0.99 1.25
CA ARG A 55 10.30 2.16 1.32
C ARG A 55 9.57 3.44 1.70
N GLY A 56 8.32 3.59 1.27
CA GLY A 56 7.46 4.69 1.69
C GLY A 56 7.37 4.79 3.21
N TYR A 57 7.13 3.66 3.90
CA TYR A 57 7.08 3.64 5.37
C TYR A 57 8.43 3.92 6.02
N GLU A 58 9.51 3.41 5.44
CA GLU A 58 10.87 3.69 5.94
C GLU A 58 11.20 5.19 5.84
N VAL A 59 10.88 5.82 4.71
CA VAL A 59 11.08 7.26 4.49
C VAL A 59 10.21 8.10 5.41
N ALA A 60 8.98 7.65 5.68
CA ALA A 60 8.08 8.30 6.63
C ALA A 60 8.48 8.08 8.11
N GLY A 61 9.51 7.27 8.38
CA GLY A 61 10.03 7.05 9.73
C GLY A 61 9.16 6.12 10.59
N TYR A 62 8.27 5.33 9.99
CA TYR A 62 7.46 4.37 10.74
C TYR A 62 8.31 3.18 11.23
N ASP A 63 8.07 2.76 12.46
CA ASP A 63 8.56 1.48 12.95
C ASP A 63 7.64 0.36 12.45
N LEU A 64 8.12 -0.39 11.45
CA LEU A 64 7.40 -1.55 10.88
C LEU A 64 7.24 -2.73 11.86
N ARG A 65 7.88 -2.68 13.04
CA ARG A 65 7.74 -3.69 14.10
C ARG A 65 6.82 -3.22 15.23
N ALA A 66 6.34 -1.98 15.17
CA ALA A 66 5.42 -1.48 16.16
C ALA A 66 4.11 -2.28 16.12
N PRO A 67 3.49 -2.54 17.29
CA PRO A 67 2.17 -3.16 17.32
C PRO A 67 1.16 -2.26 16.61
N ILE A 68 0.27 -2.86 15.82
CA ILE A 68 -0.87 -2.15 15.23
C ILE A 68 -1.85 -1.84 16.36
N PRO A 69 -2.14 -0.56 16.67
CA PRO A 69 -3.11 -0.22 17.69
C PRO A 69 -4.50 -0.75 17.30
N ILE A 70 -5.15 -1.48 18.20
CA ILE A 70 -6.56 -1.83 18.03
C ILE A 70 -7.37 -0.57 18.33
N ASP A 71 -8.09 -0.03 17.34
CA ASP A 71 -9.05 1.05 17.57
C ASP A 71 -10.22 0.50 18.41
N PRO A 72 -10.55 1.09 19.58
CA PRO A 72 -11.70 0.69 20.40
C PRO A 72 -13.03 0.58 19.63
N ARG A 73 -13.21 1.37 18.56
CA ARG A 73 -14.39 1.32 17.69
C ARG A 73 -14.51 0.04 16.86
N THR A 74 -13.50 -0.82 16.89
CA THR A 74 -13.51 -2.15 16.25
C THR A 74 -13.84 -3.29 17.22
N GLN A 75 -13.93 -3.02 18.54
CA GLN A 75 -14.15 -4.05 19.56
C GLN A 75 -15.63 -4.32 19.90
N ASP A 76 -16.55 -3.38 19.67
CA ASP A 76 -17.93 -3.44 20.18
C ASP A 76 -18.91 -4.34 19.39
N HIS A 77 -18.42 -5.29 18.58
CA HIS A 77 -19.26 -6.05 17.63
C HIS A 77 -19.21 -7.58 17.80
N PHE A 78 -18.64 -8.08 18.89
CA PHE A 78 -18.67 -9.51 19.26
C PHE A 78 -19.38 -9.73 20.61
N GLY A 79 -20.57 -9.13 20.75
CA GLY A 79 -21.52 -9.39 21.85
C GLY A 79 -22.80 -10.01 21.32
#